data_AF-A0A9D6RA17-F1
#
_entry.id   AF-A0A9D6RA17-F1
#
_cell.length_a   1.000
_cell.length_b   1.000
_cell.length_c   1.000
_cell.angle_alpha   90.00
_cell.angle_beta   90.00
_cell.angle_gamma   90.00
#
_symmetry.space_group_name_H-M   'P 1'
#
loop_
_entity.id
_entity.type
_entity.pdbx_description
1 polymer ?
#
loop_
_entity_poly.entity_id
_entity_poly.type
_entity_poly.pdbx_seq_one_letter_code
_entity_poly.pdbx_strand_id
1 'polypeptide(L)'
;MDWPALRALASGDFRYEDRRRHALVAGDVEVWIKSIEFMAPRLRREARELIGTVGDRIALERVVGTGEPDTGAFEIEFILLTAIDADGQLAAWIRFDLDDRRAAFTEAHARFVAGEAASAGGQAPIVAFNDAFDRRDWEAVRESLADDLVLRDHRTPGWGTLDRDQWIDSMRVLADLVPDVDAKVFRILTWNHHGRVDVVRVFGTMPHGGGRIRHFESFDGGDADQALACFAELCPNSRGASPNASRI
;
A
#
# COMPACT_ATOMS: atom_id res chain seq x y z
N MET A 1 15.60 -3.02 -27.98
CA MET A 1 14.30 -2.96 -27.30
C MET A 1 13.21 -2.96 -28.36
N ASP A 2 12.05 -3.54 -28.11
CA ASP A 2 10.88 -3.42 -28.97
C ASP A 2 9.98 -2.27 -28.45
N TRP A 3 10.14 -1.07 -29.04
CA TRP A 3 9.40 0.12 -28.63
C TRP A 3 7.91 0.09 -29.00
N PRO A 4 7.50 -0.43 -30.19
CA PRO A 4 6.09 -0.69 -30.47
C PRO A 4 5.42 -1.62 -29.44
N ALA A 5 6.05 -2.74 -29.08
CA ALA A 5 5.51 -3.66 -28.09
C ALA A 5 5.41 -3.02 -26.70
N LEU A 6 6.45 -2.29 -26.27
CA LEU A 6 6.46 -1.58 -24.99
C LEU A 6 5.33 -0.54 -24.92
N ARG A 7 5.09 0.21 -26.00
CA ARG A 7 3.99 1.18 -26.12
C ARG A 7 2.61 0.53 -26.03
N ALA A 8 2.45 -0.66 -26.61
CA ALA A 8 1.18 -1.41 -26.58
C ALA A 8 0.81 -1.95 -25.18
N LEU A 9 1.75 -1.98 -24.22
CA LEU A 9 1.46 -2.31 -22.83
C LEU A 9 0.76 -1.17 -22.08
N ALA A 10 0.84 0.08 -22.54
CA ALA A 10 0.22 1.23 -21.88
C ALA A 10 -1.27 1.35 -22.22
N SER A 11 -2.08 1.68 -21.21
CA SER A 11 -3.48 2.07 -21.39
C SER A 11 -3.59 3.43 -22.11
N GLY A 12 -4.77 3.74 -22.63
CA GLY A 12 -5.02 5.04 -23.29
C GLY A 12 -4.94 6.26 -22.35
N ASP A 13 -4.99 6.03 -21.03
CA ASP A 13 -4.90 7.05 -19.97
C ASP A 13 -3.62 6.94 -19.11
N PHE A 14 -2.65 6.12 -19.56
CA PHE A 14 -1.42 5.80 -18.83
C PHE A 14 -0.67 7.06 -18.37
N ARG A 15 -0.24 7.03 -17.09
CA ARG A 15 0.55 8.11 -16.49
C ARG A 15 1.94 7.65 -16.07
N TYR A 16 2.95 8.35 -16.56
CA TYR A 16 4.32 8.24 -16.08
C TYR A 16 4.69 9.47 -15.24
N GLU A 17 5.23 9.23 -14.06
CA GLU A 17 5.70 10.30 -13.16
C GLU A 17 7.01 9.88 -12.47
N ASP A 18 7.95 10.79 -12.36
CA ASP A 18 9.18 10.66 -11.58
C ASP A 18 9.19 11.77 -10.54
N ARG A 19 8.56 11.51 -9.39
CA ARG A 19 8.33 12.48 -8.31
C ARG A 19 9.55 12.70 -7.42
N ARG A 20 10.68 12.02 -7.71
CA ARG A 20 11.94 12.17 -6.98
C ARG A 20 12.44 13.60 -7.06
N ARG A 21 13.00 14.12 -5.96
CA ARG A 21 13.38 15.52 -5.76
C ARG A 21 14.32 16.11 -6.84
N HIS A 22 15.06 15.27 -7.56
CA HIS A 22 16.00 15.67 -8.61
C HIS A 22 15.52 15.37 -10.04
N ALA A 23 14.33 14.80 -10.22
CA ALA A 23 13.74 14.50 -11.53
C ALA A 23 12.51 15.38 -11.81
N LEU A 24 11.46 15.25 -11.00
CA LEU A 24 10.19 15.99 -11.10
C LEU A 24 9.61 16.03 -12.54
N VAL A 25 9.58 14.86 -13.19
CA VAL A 25 9.06 14.67 -14.56
C VAL A 25 7.66 14.06 -14.51
N ALA A 26 6.76 14.48 -15.39
CA ALA A 26 5.48 13.83 -15.61
C ALA A 26 5.15 13.77 -17.11
N GLY A 27 4.38 12.77 -17.54
CA GLY A 27 3.96 12.63 -18.93
C GLY A 27 3.21 11.34 -19.24
N ASP A 28 3.09 11.09 -20.53
CA ASP A 28 2.41 9.94 -21.13
C ASP A 28 3.40 8.80 -21.45
N VAL A 29 2.93 7.84 -22.27
CA VAL A 29 3.72 6.71 -22.77
C VAL A 29 4.99 7.12 -23.53
N GLU A 30 5.00 8.28 -24.21
CA GLU A 30 6.19 8.76 -24.93
C GLU A 30 7.27 9.27 -23.97
N VAL A 31 6.88 9.91 -22.87
CA VAL A 31 7.82 10.36 -21.82
C VAL A 31 8.40 9.15 -21.07
N TRP A 32 7.58 8.13 -20.81
CA TRP A 32 8.03 6.87 -20.24
C TRP A 32 9.03 6.12 -21.13
N ILE A 33 8.71 5.98 -22.43
CA ILE A 33 9.61 5.35 -23.40
C ILE A 33 10.94 6.10 -23.46
N LYS A 34 10.94 7.44 -23.52
CA LYS A 34 12.17 8.25 -23.47
C LYS A 34 12.96 8.07 -22.17
N SER A 35 12.29 7.91 -21.02
CA SER A 35 12.96 7.59 -19.75
C SER A 35 13.68 6.24 -19.81
N ILE A 36 13.06 5.24 -20.44
CA ILE A 36 13.66 3.90 -20.61
C ILE A 36 14.78 3.93 -21.67
N GLU A 37 14.60 4.62 -22.81
CA GLU A 37 15.65 4.87 -23.81
C GLU A 37 16.89 5.51 -23.18
N PHE A 38 16.69 6.45 -22.26
CA PHE A 38 17.76 7.07 -21.50
C PHE A 38 18.39 6.11 -20.48
N MET A 39 17.62 5.42 -19.65
CA MET A 39 18.17 4.63 -18.54
C MET A 39 18.72 3.25 -18.93
N ALA A 40 18.03 2.51 -19.81
CA ALA A 40 18.33 1.10 -20.05
C ALA A 40 19.77 0.82 -20.57
N PRO A 41 20.36 1.62 -21.48
CA PRO A 41 21.75 1.40 -21.92
C PRO A 41 22.81 1.73 -20.84
N ARG A 42 22.42 2.53 -19.83
CA ARG A 42 23.30 3.05 -18.78
C ARG A 42 23.37 2.13 -17.56
N LEU A 43 22.29 1.38 -17.31
CA LEU A 43 22.24 0.37 -16.25
C LEU A 43 23.16 -0.83 -16.57
N ARG A 44 23.68 -1.45 -15.51
CA ARG A 44 24.50 -2.67 -15.51
C ARG A 44 23.84 -3.77 -14.70
N ARG A 45 23.23 -3.39 -13.57
CA ARG A 45 22.44 -4.27 -12.71
C ARG A 45 21.19 -3.51 -12.25
N GLU A 46 20.07 -4.23 -12.19
CA GLU A 46 18.83 -3.78 -11.57
C GLU A 46 18.36 -4.93 -10.67
N ALA A 47 17.91 -4.59 -9.46
CA ALA A 47 17.28 -5.50 -8.53
C ALA A 47 15.95 -4.88 -8.07
N ARG A 48 14.90 -5.71 -7.98
CA ARG A 48 13.58 -5.31 -7.51
C ARG A 48 13.15 -6.18 -6.33
N GLU A 49 12.60 -5.54 -5.32
CA GLU A 49 12.03 -6.17 -4.14
C GLU A 49 10.58 -5.71 -3.98
N LEU A 50 9.61 -6.64 -3.94
CA LEU A 50 8.21 -6.31 -3.71
C LEU A 50 8.01 -5.84 -2.27
N ILE A 51 7.73 -4.55 -2.08
CA ILE A 51 7.52 -3.93 -0.76
C ILE A 51 6.03 -3.73 -0.40
N GLY A 52 5.12 -4.00 -1.33
CA GLY A 52 3.70 -4.20 -1.03
C GLY A 52 2.79 -4.32 -2.25
N THR A 53 1.53 -4.72 -2.03
CA THR A 53 0.45 -4.72 -3.03
C THR A 53 -0.84 -4.14 -2.45
N VAL A 54 -1.60 -3.43 -3.28
CA VAL A 54 -2.87 -2.79 -2.90
C VAL A 54 -3.95 -3.19 -3.90
N GLY A 55 -4.81 -4.13 -3.50
CA GLY A 55 -5.62 -4.90 -4.44
C GLY A 55 -4.76 -5.79 -5.33
N ASP A 56 -5.33 -6.25 -6.44
CA ASP A 56 -4.66 -7.11 -7.42
C ASP A 56 -3.95 -6.31 -8.52
N ARG A 57 -4.26 -5.01 -8.62
CA ARG A 57 -3.84 -4.16 -9.74
C ARG A 57 -2.70 -3.21 -9.44
N ILE A 58 -2.22 -3.13 -8.21
CA ILE A 58 -1.18 -2.17 -7.80
C ILE A 58 -0.07 -2.85 -7.02
N ALA A 59 1.16 -2.73 -7.52
CA ALA A 59 2.37 -3.20 -6.87
C ALA A 59 3.30 -2.04 -6.52
N LEU A 60 3.95 -2.14 -5.37
CA LEU A 60 5.00 -1.24 -4.90
C LEU A 60 6.30 -2.04 -4.79
N GLU A 61 7.31 -1.64 -5.55
CA GLU A 61 8.64 -2.27 -5.60
C GLU A 61 9.70 -1.29 -5.10
N ARG A 62 10.65 -1.75 -4.30
CA ARG A 62 11.94 -1.07 -4.11
C ARG A 62 12.84 -1.47 -5.27
N VAL A 63 13.39 -0.49 -5.99
CA VAL A 63 14.27 -0.71 -7.13
C VAL A 63 15.64 -0.14 -6.81
N VAL A 64 16.67 -0.99 -6.92
CA VAL A 64 18.08 -0.61 -6.79
C VAL A 64 18.77 -0.89 -8.13
N GLY A 65 19.35 0.13 -8.73
CA GLY A 65 20.04 0.04 -10.02
C GLY A 65 21.45 0.62 -9.94
N THR A 66 22.43 -0.06 -10.53
CA THR A 66 23.78 0.49 -10.71
C THR A 66 24.13 0.58 -12.18
N GLY A 67 24.93 1.58 -12.54
CA GLY A 67 25.38 1.81 -13.90
C GLY A 67 26.80 2.36 -13.94
N GLU A 68 27.49 2.12 -15.06
CA GLU A 68 28.86 2.58 -15.28
C GLU A 68 29.02 3.07 -16.73
N PRO A 69 28.48 4.26 -17.05
CA PRO A 69 28.77 4.97 -18.30
C PRO A 69 30.17 5.61 -18.27
N ASP A 70 30.66 6.03 -19.44
CA ASP A 70 31.96 6.69 -19.61
C ASP A 70 32.15 7.97 -18.76
N THR A 71 31.05 8.56 -18.27
CA THR A 71 31.01 9.72 -17.39
C THR A 71 31.22 9.39 -15.90
N GLY A 72 31.36 8.11 -15.53
CA GLY A 72 31.54 7.63 -14.16
C GLY A 72 30.38 6.80 -13.63
N ALA A 73 30.67 5.93 -12.66
CA ALA A 73 29.71 5.02 -12.04
C ALA A 73 28.62 5.79 -11.25
N PHE A 74 27.40 5.21 -11.23
CA PHE A 74 26.27 5.72 -10.46
C PHE A 74 25.47 4.58 -9.82
N GLU A 75 24.77 4.93 -8.75
CA GLU A 75 23.73 4.11 -8.11
C GLU A 75 22.43 4.91 -8.06
N ILE A 76 21.30 4.25 -8.28
CA ILE A 76 19.96 4.79 -8.10
C ILE A 76 19.16 3.85 -7.21
N GLU A 77 18.42 4.43 -6.28
CA GLU A 77 17.49 3.71 -5.42
C GLU A 77 16.19 4.51 -5.34
N PHE A 78 15.05 3.84 -5.49
CA PHE A 78 13.74 4.47 -5.49
C PHE A 78 12.61 3.46 -5.23
N ILE A 79 11.44 3.97 -4.88
CA ILE A 79 10.20 3.18 -4.86
C ILE A 79 9.48 3.36 -6.20
N LEU A 80 9.07 2.25 -6.81
CA LEU A 80 8.26 2.20 -8.02
C LEU A 80 6.84 1.74 -7.66
N LEU A 81 5.85 2.55 -7.99
CA LEU A 81 4.45 2.15 -8.08
C LEU A 81 4.16 1.77 -9.54
N THR A 82 3.75 0.52 -9.74
CA THR A 82 3.19 0.03 -11.01
C THR A 82 1.71 -0.25 -10.80
N ALA A 83 0.85 0.31 -11.64
CA ALA A 83 -0.59 0.04 -11.63
C ALA A 83 -1.07 -0.41 -13.00
N ILE A 84 -1.99 -1.39 -13.03
CA ILE A 84 -2.71 -1.83 -14.23
C ILE A 84 -4.20 -1.49 -14.16
N ASP A 85 -4.84 -1.39 -15.32
CA ASP A 85 -6.28 -1.20 -15.45
C ASP A 85 -7.06 -2.54 -15.37
N ALA A 86 -8.33 -2.53 -15.79
CA ALA A 86 -9.18 -3.72 -15.79
C ALA A 86 -8.87 -4.71 -16.92
N ASP A 87 -8.26 -4.25 -18.00
CA ASP A 87 -7.89 -5.03 -19.18
C ASP A 87 -6.44 -5.55 -19.10
N GLY A 88 -5.73 -5.20 -18.02
CA GLY A 88 -4.36 -5.62 -17.73
C GLY A 88 -3.29 -4.74 -18.38
N GLN A 89 -3.66 -3.58 -18.95
CA GLN A 89 -2.71 -2.62 -19.47
C GLN A 89 -2.13 -1.76 -18.34
N LEU A 90 -0.89 -1.29 -18.49
CA LEU A 90 -0.25 -0.35 -17.57
C LEU A 90 -1.04 0.96 -17.55
N ALA A 91 -1.59 1.31 -16.40
CA ALA A 91 -2.27 2.58 -16.13
C ALA A 91 -1.35 3.59 -15.42
N ALA A 92 -0.32 3.12 -14.69
CA ALA A 92 0.66 4.01 -14.06
C ALA A 92 2.05 3.40 -13.88
N TRP A 93 3.05 4.27 -13.98
CA TRP A 93 4.45 3.97 -13.64
C TRP A 93 5.05 5.17 -12.91
N ILE A 94 5.06 5.14 -11.58
CA ILE A 94 5.41 6.31 -10.74
C ILE A 94 6.61 6.01 -9.85
N ARG A 95 7.64 6.87 -9.89
CA ARG A 95 8.81 6.80 -9.00
C ARG A 95 8.72 7.80 -7.85
N PHE A 96 9.09 7.35 -6.66
CA PHE A 96 9.21 8.14 -5.43
C PHE A 96 10.63 7.98 -4.86
N ASP A 97 11.11 8.97 -4.10
CA ASP A 97 12.34 8.79 -3.31
C ASP A 97 12.09 7.70 -2.23
N LEU A 98 13.15 7.02 -1.75
CA LEU A 98 13.01 5.88 -0.85
C LEU A 98 12.37 6.26 0.51
N ASP A 99 12.66 7.47 1.00
CA ASP A 99 12.09 8.07 2.20
C ASP A 99 10.64 8.55 1.99
N ASP A 100 10.21 8.80 0.76
CA ASP A 100 8.83 9.17 0.40
C ASP A 100 7.88 7.94 0.32
N ARG A 101 8.22 6.83 0.99
CA ARG A 101 7.40 5.61 1.06
C ARG A 101 5.95 5.90 1.40
N ARG A 102 5.68 6.81 2.34
CA ARG A 102 4.33 7.22 2.71
C ARG A 102 3.54 7.75 1.50
N ALA A 103 4.13 8.62 0.70
CA ALA A 103 3.47 9.17 -0.49
C ALA A 103 3.18 8.09 -1.53
N ALA A 104 4.07 7.10 -1.68
CA ALA A 104 3.84 5.96 -2.57
C ALA A 104 2.64 5.09 -2.13
N PHE A 105 2.49 4.82 -0.82
CA PHE A 105 1.34 4.08 -0.30
C PHE A 105 0.02 4.89 -0.35
N THR A 106 0.04 6.20 -0.08
CA THR A 106 -1.14 7.06 -0.25
C THR A 106 -1.59 7.11 -1.72
N GLU A 107 -0.67 7.24 -2.69
CA GLU A 107 -1.00 7.17 -4.13
C GLU A 107 -1.60 5.80 -4.52
N ALA A 108 -1.03 4.69 -4.03
CA ALA A 108 -1.55 3.35 -4.27
C ALA A 108 -2.97 3.16 -3.70
N HIS A 109 -3.21 3.60 -2.47
CA HIS A 109 -4.55 3.52 -1.86
C HIS A 109 -5.58 4.42 -2.57
N ALA A 110 -5.20 5.63 -3.00
CA ALA A 110 -6.08 6.50 -3.78
C ALA A 110 -6.49 5.86 -5.11
N ARG A 111 -5.55 5.24 -5.82
CA ARG A 111 -5.81 4.50 -7.07
C ARG A 111 -6.67 3.26 -6.86
N PHE A 112 -6.42 2.49 -5.80
CA PHE A 112 -7.23 1.34 -5.43
C PHE A 112 -8.69 1.75 -5.20
N VAL A 113 -8.93 2.81 -4.42
CA VAL A 113 -10.27 3.34 -4.13
C VAL A 113 -10.96 3.88 -5.39
N ALA A 114 -10.23 4.59 -6.26
CA ALA A 114 -10.79 5.17 -7.49
C ALA A 114 -11.04 4.13 -8.61
N GLY A 115 -10.33 3.00 -8.58
CA GLY A 115 -10.43 1.93 -9.58
C GLY A 115 -11.03 0.65 -9.01
N GLU A 116 -10.17 -0.26 -8.57
CA GLU A 116 -10.54 -1.65 -8.22
C GLU A 116 -11.58 -1.78 -7.10
N ALA A 117 -11.57 -0.87 -6.13
CA ALA A 117 -12.53 -0.85 -5.03
C ALA A 117 -13.69 0.14 -5.23
N ALA A 118 -13.78 0.82 -6.37
CA ALA A 118 -14.77 1.88 -6.60
C ALA A 118 -16.23 1.40 -6.45
N SER A 119 -16.52 0.17 -6.88
CA SER A 119 -17.85 -0.45 -6.77
C SER A 119 -18.11 -1.15 -5.43
N ALA A 120 -17.08 -1.38 -4.62
CA ALA A 120 -17.24 -2.09 -3.34
C ALA A 120 -17.94 -1.20 -2.31
N GLY A 121 -17.65 0.10 -2.27
CA GLY A 121 -17.98 0.92 -1.10
C GLY A 121 -17.17 0.48 0.14
N GLY A 122 -17.28 1.21 1.25
CA GLY A 122 -16.58 0.89 2.51
C GLY A 122 -15.06 1.11 2.52
N GLN A 123 -14.38 0.98 1.38
CA GLN A 123 -12.91 1.10 1.27
C GLN A 123 -12.39 2.53 1.41
N ALA A 124 -13.08 3.52 0.84
CA ALA A 124 -12.67 4.93 0.94
C ALA A 124 -12.58 5.43 2.40
N PRO A 125 -13.56 5.15 3.29
CA PRO A 125 -13.41 5.45 4.72
C PRO A 125 -12.22 4.77 5.41
N ILE A 126 -11.86 3.53 5.04
CA ILE A 126 -10.71 2.82 5.63
C ILE A 126 -9.39 3.48 5.19
N VAL A 127 -9.30 3.91 3.93
CA VAL A 127 -8.13 4.67 3.44
C VAL A 127 -8.03 6.04 4.11
N ALA A 128 -9.14 6.79 4.21
CA ALA A 128 -9.16 8.08 4.88
C ALA A 128 -8.74 8.00 6.36
N PHE A 129 -9.16 6.93 7.05
CA PHE A 129 -8.74 6.60 8.40
C PHE A 129 -7.23 6.30 8.50
N ASN A 130 -6.68 5.49 7.60
CA ASN A 130 -5.24 5.21 7.54
C ASN A 130 -4.43 6.50 7.33
N ASP A 131 -4.85 7.35 6.39
CA ASP A 131 -4.20 8.64 6.11
C ASP A 131 -4.25 9.60 7.32
N ALA A 132 -5.36 9.61 8.08
CA ALA A 132 -5.50 10.39 9.31
C ALA A 132 -4.60 9.86 10.42
N PHE A 133 -4.54 8.53 10.60
CA PHE A 133 -3.65 7.88 11.57
C PHE A 133 -2.17 8.15 11.27
N ASP A 134 -1.78 8.05 10.00
CA ASP A 134 -0.44 8.41 9.54
C ASP A 134 -0.14 9.91 9.78
N ARG A 135 -1.14 10.81 9.69
CA ARG A 135 -0.97 12.25 10.00
C ARG A 135 -0.90 12.55 11.51
N ARG A 136 -1.15 11.57 12.39
CA ARG A 136 -1.41 11.77 13.84
C ARG A 136 -2.60 12.70 14.09
N ASP A 137 -3.54 12.73 13.16
CA ASP A 137 -4.75 13.54 13.24
C ASP A 137 -5.80 12.77 14.07
N TRP A 138 -5.67 12.85 15.39
CA TRP A 138 -6.49 12.09 16.34
C TRP A 138 -7.98 12.50 16.32
N GLU A 139 -8.29 13.69 15.83
CA GLU A 139 -9.66 14.18 15.66
C GLU A 139 -10.29 13.54 14.42
N ALA A 140 -9.67 13.66 13.24
CA ALA A 140 -10.15 12.98 12.03
C ALA A 140 -10.15 11.44 12.18
N VAL A 141 -9.19 10.88 12.93
CA VAL A 141 -9.22 9.46 13.33
C VAL A 141 -10.48 9.13 14.12
N ARG A 142 -10.86 9.94 15.13
CA ARG A 142 -12.10 9.71 15.90
C ARG A 142 -13.34 9.81 15.02
N GLU A 143 -13.43 10.83 14.17
CA GLU A 143 -14.58 11.06 13.26
C GLU A 143 -14.79 9.93 12.25
N SER A 144 -13.71 9.27 11.80
CA SER A 144 -13.79 8.16 10.84
C SER A 144 -14.35 6.83 11.41
N LEU A 145 -14.64 6.81 12.72
CA LEU A 145 -14.97 5.62 13.52
C LEU A 145 -16.28 5.79 14.31
N ALA A 146 -17.16 4.79 14.18
CA ALA A 146 -18.45 4.77 14.86
C ALA A 146 -18.30 4.74 16.40
N ASP A 147 -19.30 5.29 17.09
CA ASP A 147 -19.34 5.38 18.56
C ASP A 147 -19.35 3.99 19.24
N ASP A 148 -19.91 2.98 18.55
CA ASP A 148 -20.11 1.61 19.01
C ASP A 148 -19.00 0.63 18.57
N LEU A 149 -17.84 1.16 18.18
CA LEU A 149 -16.67 0.38 17.78
C LEU A 149 -16.22 -0.63 18.85
N VAL A 150 -16.05 -1.88 18.42
CA VAL A 150 -15.40 -2.96 19.17
C VAL A 150 -14.05 -3.32 18.52
N LEU A 151 -12.98 -3.32 19.31
CA LEU A 151 -11.67 -3.86 18.93
C LEU A 151 -11.52 -5.30 19.45
N ARG A 152 -10.87 -6.21 18.71
CA ARG A 152 -10.58 -7.59 19.15
C ARG A 152 -9.16 -8.00 18.80
N ASP A 153 -8.25 -7.91 19.75
CA ASP A 153 -6.88 -8.37 19.53
C ASP A 153 -6.76 -9.88 19.81
N HIS A 154 -6.51 -10.67 18.77
CA HIS A 154 -6.33 -12.12 18.84
C HIS A 154 -4.86 -12.54 18.99
N ARG A 155 -3.90 -11.60 18.92
CA ARG A 155 -2.47 -11.87 19.17
C ARG A 155 -2.25 -12.39 20.59
N THR A 156 -1.16 -13.12 20.82
CA THR A 156 -0.80 -13.60 22.17
C THR A 156 0.63 -13.22 22.57
N PRO A 157 0.85 -12.30 23.54
CA PRO A 157 -0.14 -11.56 24.33
C PRO A 157 -0.70 -10.34 23.56
N GLY A 158 -2.02 -10.30 23.41
CA GLY A 158 -2.76 -9.20 22.80
C GLY A 158 -3.46 -8.30 23.81
N TRP A 159 -4.13 -7.28 23.29
CA TRP A 159 -4.81 -6.23 24.06
C TRP A 159 -6.23 -6.60 24.51
N GLY A 160 -6.77 -7.75 24.08
CA GLY A 160 -8.12 -8.19 24.40
C GLY A 160 -9.18 -7.38 23.63
N THR A 161 -10.23 -6.93 24.33
CA THR A 161 -11.32 -6.13 23.76
C THR A 161 -11.26 -4.71 24.30
N LEU A 162 -11.24 -3.72 23.41
CA LEU A 162 -11.20 -2.28 23.73
C LEU A 162 -12.34 -1.54 23.02
N ASP A 163 -12.81 -0.45 23.64
CA ASP A 163 -13.71 0.50 22.99
C ASP A 163 -12.95 1.55 22.15
N ARG A 164 -13.69 2.42 21.44
CA ARG A 164 -13.12 3.45 20.56
C ARG A 164 -12.11 4.35 21.27
N ASP A 165 -12.45 4.87 22.44
CA ASP A 165 -11.69 5.93 23.09
C ASP A 165 -10.50 5.34 23.86
N GLN A 166 -10.67 4.20 24.53
CA GLN A 166 -9.58 3.41 25.14
C GLN A 166 -8.44 3.13 24.15
N TRP A 167 -8.79 2.76 22.92
CA TRP A 167 -7.81 2.47 21.88
C TRP A 167 -7.41 3.70 21.04
N ILE A 168 -8.11 4.85 21.10
CA ILE A 168 -7.51 6.15 20.72
C ILE A 168 -6.36 6.46 21.67
N ASP A 169 -6.61 6.44 22.98
CA ASP A 169 -5.62 6.87 23.97
C ASP A 169 -4.41 5.92 23.97
N SER A 170 -4.62 4.61 23.84
CA SER A 170 -3.54 3.63 23.67
C SER A 170 -2.70 3.87 22.40
N MET A 171 -3.29 4.42 21.34
CA MET A 171 -2.59 4.74 20.09
C MET A 171 -1.89 6.10 20.09
N ARG A 172 -2.42 7.06 20.84
CA ARG A 172 -1.73 8.32 21.16
C ARG A 172 -0.49 8.03 22.00
N VAL A 173 -0.65 7.29 23.10
CA VAL A 173 0.45 6.84 23.96
C VAL A 173 1.52 6.09 23.17
N LEU A 174 1.14 5.19 22.26
CA LEU A 174 2.11 4.53 21.39
C LEU A 174 2.86 5.51 20.48
N ALA A 175 2.16 6.43 19.82
CA ALA A 175 2.78 7.41 18.93
C ALA A 175 3.70 8.40 19.68
N ASP A 176 3.41 8.68 20.96
CA ASP A 176 4.24 9.48 21.84
C ASP A 176 5.49 8.69 22.32
N LEU A 177 5.33 7.39 22.62
CA LEU A 177 6.42 6.48 23.01
C LEU A 177 7.34 6.10 21.84
N VAL A 178 6.79 6.01 20.63
CA VAL A 178 7.46 5.58 19.41
C VAL A 178 7.12 6.56 18.29
N PRO A 179 7.79 7.73 18.23
CA PRO A 179 7.47 8.77 17.26
C PRO A 179 7.59 8.29 15.80
N ASP A 180 8.49 7.34 15.54
CA ASP A 180 8.72 6.70 14.24
C ASP A 180 7.80 5.50 13.94
N VAL A 181 6.76 5.24 14.76
CA VAL A 181 5.86 4.10 14.51
C VAL A 181 5.06 4.29 13.22
N ASP A 182 5.23 3.36 12.29
CA ASP A 182 4.65 3.43 10.96
C ASP A 182 3.96 2.10 10.61
N ALA A 183 2.63 2.10 10.59
CA ALA A 183 1.82 0.92 10.31
C ALA A 183 1.39 0.92 8.84
N LYS A 184 2.12 0.20 7.98
CA LYS A 184 1.83 0.14 6.54
C LYS A 184 1.14 -1.16 6.16
N VAL A 185 0.02 -1.03 5.44
CA VAL A 185 -0.62 -2.14 4.72
C VAL A 185 0.39 -2.66 3.71
N PHE A 186 0.93 -3.85 3.96
CA PHE A 186 1.89 -4.52 3.08
C PHE A 186 1.15 -5.25 1.95
N ARG A 187 -0.01 -5.85 2.25
CA ARG A 187 -0.83 -6.57 1.27
C ARG A 187 -2.29 -6.53 1.71
N ILE A 188 -3.20 -6.14 0.82
CA ILE A 188 -4.63 -6.44 0.99
C ILE A 188 -4.84 -7.88 0.52
N LEU A 189 -5.39 -8.75 1.36
CA LEU A 189 -5.66 -10.17 1.05
C LEU A 189 -7.05 -10.37 0.44
N THR A 190 -8.05 -9.65 0.96
CA THR A 190 -9.42 -9.66 0.45
C THR A 190 -10.17 -8.43 0.97
N TRP A 191 -11.18 -7.97 0.23
CA TRP A 191 -11.98 -6.79 0.58
C TRP A 191 -13.39 -6.88 0.00
N ASN A 192 -14.32 -6.16 0.62
CA ASN A 192 -15.69 -6.00 0.15
C ASN A 192 -16.29 -4.69 0.71
N HIS A 193 -17.62 -4.56 0.66
CA HIS A 193 -18.34 -3.39 1.16
C HIS A 193 -18.37 -3.26 2.70
N HIS A 194 -18.16 -4.35 3.44
CA HIS A 194 -18.15 -4.38 4.91
C HIS A 194 -16.76 -4.13 5.50
N GLY A 195 -15.70 -4.59 4.84
CA GLY A 195 -14.34 -4.47 5.35
C GLY A 195 -13.27 -5.03 4.42
N ARG A 196 -12.09 -5.29 4.98
CA ARG A 196 -10.97 -5.94 4.29
C ARG A 196 -10.06 -6.66 5.28
N VAL A 197 -9.30 -7.64 4.80
CA VAL A 197 -8.21 -8.29 5.54
C VAL A 197 -6.90 -7.82 4.95
N ASP A 198 -6.04 -7.24 5.80
CA ASP A 198 -4.73 -6.73 5.42
C ASP A 198 -3.62 -7.48 6.17
N VAL A 199 -2.51 -7.76 5.49
CA VAL A 199 -1.21 -7.92 6.15
C VAL A 199 -0.65 -6.52 6.40
N VAL A 200 -0.58 -6.10 7.66
CA VAL A 200 0.04 -4.83 8.07
C VAL A 200 1.44 -5.11 8.61
N ARG A 201 2.45 -4.41 8.11
CA ARG A 201 3.78 -4.34 8.73
C ARG A 201 3.87 -3.06 9.54
N VAL A 202 4.03 -3.21 10.86
CA VAL A 202 4.33 -2.11 11.76
C VAL A 202 5.84 -1.99 11.88
N PHE A 203 6.36 -0.86 11.40
CA PHE A 203 7.72 -0.39 11.63
C PHE A 203 7.70 0.60 12.80
N GLY A 204 8.87 0.90 13.36
CA GLY A 204 9.00 1.78 14.53
C GLY A 204 9.97 1.20 15.55
N THR A 205 10.75 2.06 16.18
CA THR A 205 11.82 1.66 17.08
C THR A 205 11.29 1.55 18.50
N MET A 206 10.59 0.45 18.79
CA MET A 206 9.80 0.29 20.00
C MET A 206 10.54 -0.45 21.13
N PRO A 207 10.32 0.00 22.37
CA PRO A 207 9.89 -0.89 23.44
C PRO A 207 8.37 -1.15 23.38
N HIS A 208 7.95 -1.93 22.37
CA HIS A 208 6.64 -2.61 22.20
C HIS A 208 5.43 -1.76 21.68
N GLY A 209 4.53 -2.37 20.87
CA GLY A 209 3.49 -1.72 19.99
C GLY A 209 2.01 -2.01 20.38
N GLY A 210 0.93 -1.77 19.59
CA GLY A 210 0.75 -1.41 18.16
C GLY A 210 -0.70 -1.59 17.59
N GLY A 211 -1.26 -0.64 16.80
CA GLY A 211 -2.26 -0.91 15.70
C GLY A 211 -3.75 -0.45 15.77
N ARG A 212 -4.45 -0.40 14.61
CA ARG A 212 -5.80 0.24 14.41
C ARG A 212 -6.71 -0.20 13.20
N ILE A 213 -8.02 -0.56 13.37
CA ILE A 213 -9.18 -0.62 12.38
C ILE A 213 -10.59 -0.44 13.09
N ARG A 214 -11.73 -0.27 12.36
CA ARG A 214 -13.17 -0.10 12.77
C ARG A 214 -13.97 -1.39 13.18
N HIS A 215 -13.38 -2.54 12.96
CA HIS A 215 -13.61 -3.78 13.69
C HIS A 215 -12.28 -4.47 13.48
N PHE A 216 -11.38 -4.29 14.45
CA PHE A 216 -9.99 -4.68 14.24
C PHE A 216 -9.80 -6.05 14.85
N GLU A 217 -9.61 -7.05 13.98
CA GLU A 217 -9.02 -8.32 14.38
C GLU A 217 -7.54 -8.33 13.99
N SER A 218 -6.68 -8.44 14.99
CA SER A 218 -5.23 -8.60 14.83
C SER A 218 -4.86 -10.04 15.11
N PHE A 219 -4.22 -10.70 14.15
CA PHE A 219 -3.72 -12.08 14.25
C PHE A 219 -2.20 -12.09 14.27
N ASP A 220 -1.61 -13.19 14.75
CA ASP A 220 -0.17 -13.40 14.64
C ASP A 220 0.21 -13.77 13.19
N GLY A 221 1.45 -13.46 12.78
CA GLY A 221 1.85 -13.46 11.37
C GLY A 221 1.82 -14.81 10.64
N GLY A 222 1.59 -15.91 11.35
CA GLY A 222 1.39 -17.25 10.77
C GLY A 222 -0.07 -17.59 10.47
N ASP A 223 -1.03 -16.88 11.06
CA ASP A 223 -2.43 -17.34 11.16
C ASP A 223 -3.33 -16.75 10.06
N ALA A 224 -2.79 -16.64 8.84
CA ALA A 224 -3.49 -16.07 7.69
C ALA A 224 -4.80 -16.84 7.36
N ASP A 225 -4.79 -18.16 7.49
CA ASP A 225 -5.99 -18.99 7.27
C ASP A 225 -7.08 -18.72 8.31
N GLN A 226 -6.71 -18.40 9.56
CA GLN A 226 -7.65 -18.03 10.62
C GLN A 226 -8.23 -16.64 10.36
N ALA A 227 -7.41 -15.67 9.96
CA ALA A 227 -7.86 -14.32 9.59
C ALA A 227 -8.87 -14.35 8.42
N LEU A 228 -8.63 -15.22 7.43
CA LEU A 228 -9.55 -15.44 6.31
C LEU A 228 -10.85 -16.14 6.74
N ALA A 229 -10.79 -17.08 7.69
CA ALA A 229 -11.97 -17.74 8.24
C ALA A 229 -12.88 -16.75 9.01
N CYS A 230 -12.31 -15.95 9.92
CA CYS A 230 -13.06 -14.91 10.64
C CYS A 230 -13.70 -13.89 9.67
N PHE A 231 -13.00 -13.48 8.60
CA PHE A 231 -13.59 -12.61 7.58
C PHE A 231 -14.76 -13.24 6.83
N ALA A 232 -14.74 -14.56 6.59
CA ALA A 232 -15.86 -15.27 5.97
C ALA A 232 -17.10 -15.30 6.87
N GLU A 233 -16.94 -15.41 8.19
CA GLU A 233 -18.05 -15.36 9.15
C GLU A 233 -18.75 -13.99 9.18
N LEU A 234 -18.01 -12.91 8.90
CA LEU A 234 -18.55 -11.54 8.78
C LEU A 234 -19.37 -11.29 7.49
N CYS A 235 -19.54 -12.30 6.63
CA CYS A 235 -20.21 -12.18 5.33
C CYS A 235 -21.43 -13.13 5.21
N PRO A 236 -22.57 -12.88 5.86
CA PRO A 236 -23.63 -13.88 6.03
C PRO A 236 -24.31 -14.39 4.75
N ASN A 237 -24.19 -13.70 3.61
CA ASN A 237 -24.75 -14.10 2.31
C ASN A 237 -24.13 -13.34 1.11
N SER A 238 -22.82 -13.46 0.85
CA SER A 238 -22.19 -12.89 -0.36
C SER A 238 -21.63 -13.95 -1.31
N ARG A 239 -22.40 -14.31 -2.35
CA ARG A 239 -21.84 -14.94 -3.56
C ARG A 239 -21.02 -13.88 -4.31
N GLY A 240 -19.70 -13.93 -4.17
CA GLY A 240 -18.79 -13.03 -4.90
C GLY A 240 -17.80 -12.30 -4.01
N ALA A 241 -16.87 -13.04 -3.42
CA ALA A 241 -15.57 -12.51 -3.00
C ALA A 241 -14.50 -13.41 -3.63
N SER A 242 -13.63 -12.84 -4.45
CA SER A 242 -12.53 -13.58 -5.07
C SER A 242 -11.48 -13.93 -3.99
N PRO A 243 -11.10 -15.20 -3.81
CA PRO A 243 -10.02 -15.55 -2.89
C PRO A 243 -8.68 -15.36 -3.59
N ASN A 244 -7.92 -14.34 -3.21
CA ASN A 244 -6.55 -14.15 -3.68
C ASN A 244 -5.56 -15.05 -2.93
N ALA A 245 -5.68 -16.35 -3.20
CA ALA A 245 -4.79 -17.40 -2.72
C ALA A 245 -3.47 -17.45 -3.54
N SER A 246 -2.70 -16.36 -3.53
CA SER A 246 -1.40 -16.27 -4.20
C SER A 246 -0.27 -16.67 -3.25
N ARG A 247 0.03 -17.97 -3.18
CA ARG A 247 1.25 -18.51 -2.55
C ARG A 247 2.49 -18.16 -3.39
N ILE A 248 3.33 -17.27 -2.87
CA ILE A 248 4.77 -17.12 -3.21
C ILE A 248 5.49 -16.82 -1.91
#